data_AF-A0A1D6KX44-F1
#
_entry.id   AF-A0A1D6KX44-F1
#
_cell.length_a   1.000
_cell.length_b   1.000
_cell.length_c   1.000
_cell.angle_alpha   90.00
_cell.angle_beta   90.00
_cell.angle_gamma   90.00
#
_symmetry.space_group_name_H-M   'P 1'
#
loop_
_entity.id
_entity.type
_entity.pdbx_description
1 polymer ?
#
loop_
_entity_poly.entity_id
_entity_poly.type
_entity_poly.pdbx_seq_one_letter_code
_entity_poly.pdbx_strand_id
1 'polypeptide(L)'
;MDSVAARFPNLVEQKLQGGDDFARPAQLHWTIIEGDVDKPFVASELQFWPLPVMHGEDYVCLGFLFGRKARVAYLSDVSRILPRTEHGRPFHSSIRSIYSDSRQLI
;
A
#
# COMPACT_ATOMS: atom_id res chain seq x y z
N MET A 1 1.27 14.25 14.45
CA MET A 1 2.16 13.23 15.03
C MET A 1 1.66 12.73 16.38
N ASP A 2 1.05 13.60 17.19
CA ASP A 2 0.58 13.30 18.55
C ASP A 2 -0.34 12.06 18.67
N SER A 3 -1.24 11.84 17.71
CA SER A 3 -2.11 10.65 17.69
C SER A 3 -1.35 9.33 17.44
N VAL A 4 -0.29 9.36 16.63
CA VAL A 4 0.53 8.17 16.35
C VAL A 4 1.43 7.86 17.55
N ALA A 5 2.00 8.87 18.20
CA ALA A 5 2.78 8.69 19.42
C ALA A 5 1.93 8.09 20.56
N ALA A 6 0.69 8.58 20.71
CA ALA A 6 -0.23 8.06 21.73
C ALA A 6 -0.65 6.60 21.45
N ARG A 7 -0.87 6.25 20.18
CA ARG A 7 -1.40 4.92 19.79
C ARG A 7 -0.29 3.88 19.60
N PHE A 8 0.89 4.30 19.16
CA PHE A 8 2.03 3.45 18.82
C PHE A 8 3.31 3.99 19.45
N PRO A 9 3.41 3.98 20.79
CA PRO A 9 4.57 4.55 21.51
C PRO A 9 5.89 3.85 21.15
N ASN A 10 5.83 2.60 20.70
CA ASN A 10 7.00 1.82 20.29
C ASN A 10 7.59 2.23 18.93
N LEU A 11 6.89 3.07 18.16
CA LEU A 11 7.39 3.62 16.90
C LEU A 11 8.09 4.96 17.09
N VAL A 12 7.79 5.71 18.15
CA VAL A 12 8.37 7.05 18.35
C VAL A 12 9.72 6.93 19.05
N GLU A 13 10.71 7.70 18.60
CA GLU A 13 11.99 7.82 19.28
C GLU A 13 11.76 8.27 20.73
N GLN A 14 12.10 7.41 21.68
CA GLN A 14 12.07 7.73 23.10
C GLN A 14 13.49 8.10 23.55
N LYS A 15 13.62 9.10 24.44
CA LYS A 15 14.90 9.36 25.12
C LYS A 15 15.20 8.19 26.04
N LEU A 16 15.94 7.22 25.52
CA LEU A 16 16.34 6.02 26.25
C LEU A 16 17.21 6.44 27.44
N GLN A 17 16.82 6.04 28.66
CA GLN A 17 17.72 6.04 29.80
C GLN A 17 18.53 4.72 29.75
N GLY A 18 19.83 4.80 30.01
CA GLY A 18 20.74 3.68 29.83
C GLY A 18 20.31 2.45 30.62
N GLY A 19 20.02 1.35 29.92
CA GLY A 19 19.67 0.05 30.52
C GLY A 19 18.42 -0.61 29.97
N ASP A 20 17.60 0.09 29.18
CA ASP A 20 16.35 -0.47 28.65
C ASP A 20 16.58 -1.31 27.39
N ASP A 21 16.06 -2.54 27.39
CA ASP A 21 16.11 -3.46 26.27
C ASP A 21 15.43 -2.83 25.04
N PHE A 22 16.21 -2.71 23.97
CA PHE A 22 15.94 -1.93 22.77
C PHE A 22 14.52 -2.12 22.19
N ALA A 23 13.71 -1.05 22.18
CA ALA A 23 12.60 -0.92 21.25
C ALA A 23 13.15 -0.71 19.83
N ARG A 24 13.63 -1.80 19.19
CA ARG A 24 14.18 -1.79 17.82
C ARG A 24 13.32 -1.04 16.79
N PRO A 25 11.97 -1.05 16.84
CA PRO A 25 11.16 -0.31 15.89
C PRO A 25 11.32 1.22 15.99
N ALA A 26 11.60 1.77 17.17
CA ALA A 26 11.83 3.20 17.37
C ALA A 26 13.17 3.68 16.78
N GLN A 27 14.07 2.75 16.43
CA GLN A 27 15.36 3.04 15.79
C GLN A 27 15.26 2.99 14.26
N LEU A 28 14.15 2.51 13.71
CA LEU A 28 13.95 2.47 12.27
C LEU A 28 13.51 3.84 11.78
N HIS A 29 14.07 4.27 10.65
CA HIS A 29 13.54 5.42 9.94
C HIS A 29 12.21 5.04 9.29
N TRP A 30 11.11 5.60 9.77
CA TRP A 30 9.78 5.41 9.21
C TRP A 30 9.12 6.74 8.88
N THR A 31 8.11 6.68 8.02
CA THR A 31 7.25 7.81 7.70
C THR A 31 5.81 7.33 7.61
N ILE A 32 4.87 8.20 7.97
CA ILE A 32 3.45 7.92 7.75
C ILE A 32 3.14 8.30 6.31
N ILE A 33 2.69 7.31 5.54
CA ILE A 33 2.10 7.55 4.23
C ILE A 33 0.65 8.02 4.40
N GLU A 34 0.16 8.82 3.45
CA GLU A 34 -1.22 9.26 3.45
C GLU A 34 -2.17 8.05 3.41
N GLY A 35 -3.21 8.07 4.23
CA GLY A 35 -4.22 7.01 4.30
C GLY A 35 -5.20 7.00 3.11
N ASP A 36 -4.76 7.47 1.96
CA ASP A 36 -5.54 7.54 0.73
C ASP A 36 -5.06 6.44 -0.22
N VAL A 37 -5.93 5.44 -0.44
CA VAL A 37 -5.63 4.28 -1.27
C VAL A 37 -5.45 4.63 -2.75
N ASP A 38 -5.85 5.83 -3.16
CA ASP A 38 -5.77 6.31 -4.53
C ASP A 38 -4.55 7.18 -4.80
N LYS A 39 -3.77 7.49 -3.75
CA LYS A 39 -2.57 8.31 -3.87
C LYS A 39 -1.30 7.46 -3.78
N PRO A 40 -0.45 7.47 -4.82
CA PRO A 40 0.84 6.82 -4.72
C PRO A 40 1.79 7.62 -3.82
N PHE A 41 2.77 6.94 -3.26
CA PHE A 41 3.88 7.58 -2.55
C PHE A 41 5.22 7.12 -3.13
N VAL A 42 6.28 7.87 -2.83
CA VAL A 42 7.65 7.55 -3.26
C VAL A 42 8.48 7.28 -2.02
N ALA A 43 9.17 6.14 -2.01
CA ALA A 43 10.17 5.80 -1.01
C ALA A 43 11.39 5.22 -1.72
N SER A 44 12.59 5.71 -1.39
CA SER A 44 13.84 5.30 -2.04
C SER A 44 13.77 5.31 -3.57
N GLU A 45 13.22 6.39 -4.14
CA GLU A 45 13.02 6.61 -5.59
C GLU A 45 12.04 5.63 -6.28
N LEU A 46 11.47 4.69 -5.52
CA LEU A 46 10.50 3.73 -5.99
C LEU A 46 9.09 4.26 -5.71
N GLN A 47 8.27 4.32 -6.75
CA GLN A 47 6.86 4.69 -6.63
C GLN A 47 6.06 3.45 -6.24
N PHE A 48 5.26 3.59 -5.18
CA PHE A 48 4.36 2.57 -4.67
C PHE A 48 2.92 2.99 -4.92
N TRP A 49 2.15 2.09 -5.51
CA TRP A 49 0.71 2.21 -5.68
C TRP A 49 0.01 1.32 -4.66
N PRO A 50 -0.84 1.87 -3.78
CA PRO A 50 -1.64 1.06 -2.87
C PRO A 50 -2.62 0.17 -3.64
N LEU A 51 -2.80 -1.05 -3.16
CA LEU A 51 -3.72 -2.04 -3.71
C LEU A 51 -4.67 -2.50 -2.59
N PRO A 52 -5.93 -2.01 -2.53
CA PRO A 52 -6.85 -2.41 -1.47
C PRO A 52 -7.26 -3.88 -1.64
N VAL A 53 -7.09 -4.70 -0.62
CA VAL A 53 -7.50 -6.11 -0.64
C VAL A 53 -8.24 -6.43 0.65
N MET A 54 -9.09 -7.47 0.61
CA MET A 54 -9.78 -7.91 1.83
C MET A 54 -8.87 -8.80 2.65
N HIS A 55 -8.89 -8.58 3.96
CA HIS A 55 -8.37 -9.50 4.96
C HIS A 55 -9.50 -9.88 5.91
N GLY A 56 -9.95 -11.14 5.84
CA GLY A 56 -11.19 -11.57 6.49
C GLY A 56 -12.44 -11.02 5.79
N GLU A 57 -13.51 -10.82 6.56
CA GLU A 57 -14.82 -10.41 6.04
C GLU A 57 -14.95 -8.88 5.90
N ASP A 58 -14.44 -8.12 6.87
CA ASP A 58 -14.82 -6.71 7.06
C ASP A 58 -13.65 -5.72 7.01
N TYR A 59 -12.42 -6.23 6.85
CA TYR A 59 -11.22 -5.41 6.94
C TYR A 59 -10.52 -5.31 5.58
N VAL A 60 -10.28 -4.07 5.15
CA VAL A 60 -9.48 -3.78 3.96
C VAL A 60 -8.04 -3.53 4.40
N CYS A 61 -7.12 -4.37 3.94
CA CYS A 61 -5.69 -4.14 4.08
C CYS A 61 -5.10 -3.62 2.76
N LEU A 62 -3.86 -3.16 2.82
CA LEU A 62 -3.13 -2.64 1.67
C LEU A 62 -2.05 -3.63 1.24
N GLY A 63 -2.15 -4.07 -0.01
CA GLY A 63 -0.99 -4.50 -0.78
C GLY A 63 -0.35 -3.32 -1.50
N PHE A 64 0.77 -3.58 -2.18
CA PHE A 64 1.49 -2.55 -2.93
C PHE A 64 1.97 -3.07 -4.27
N LEU A 65 1.86 -2.21 -5.27
CA LEU A 65 2.43 -2.42 -6.60
C LEU A 65 3.54 -1.41 -6.84
N PHE A 66 4.69 -1.89 -7.28
CA PHE A 66 5.85 -1.04 -7.56
C PHE A 66 6.68 -1.58 -8.71
N GLY A 67 7.63 -0.75 -9.16
CA GLY A 67 8.48 -1.04 -10.31
C GLY A 67 7.95 -0.46 -11.61
N ARG A 68 8.87 -0.14 -12.53
CA ARG A 68 8.56 0.54 -13.80
C ARG A 68 8.54 -0.44 -14.98
N LYS A 69 9.69 -1.05 -15.28
CA LYS A 69 9.83 -2.00 -16.40
C LYS A 69 9.32 -3.39 -16.03
N ALA A 70 9.76 -3.90 -14.88
CA ALA A 70 9.19 -5.05 -14.22
C ALA A 70 8.31 -4.55 -13.07
N ARG A 71 7.07 -5.02 -13.00
CA ARG A 71 6.12 -4.64 -11.96
C ARG A 71 6.00 -5.80 -10.97
N VAL A 72 6.10 -5.49 -9.69
CA VAL A 72 5.96 -6.45 -8.59
C VAL A 72 4.78 -6.03 -7.74
N ALA A 73 3.88 -6.97 -7.48
CA ALA A 73 2.80 -6.79 -6.53
C ALA A 73 3.14 -7.57 -5.25
N TYR A 74 3.17 -6.88 -4.12
CA TYR A 74 3.27 -7.47 -2.80
C TYR A 74 1.90 -7.44 -2.11
N LEU A 75 1.40 -8.61 -1.75
CA LEU A 75 0.12 -8.78 -1.06
C LEU A 75 0.36 -9.65 0.18
N SER A 76 -0.15 -9.23 1.34
CA SER A 76 -0.11 -10.01 2.59
C SER A 76 -1.52 -10.26 3.09
N ASP A 77 -1.73 -11.46 3.66
CA ASP A 77 -2.93 -11.84 4.38
C ASP A 77 -4.24 -11.54 3.63
N VAL A 78 -4.34 -12.02 2.39
CA VAL A 78 -5.49 -11.76 1.52
C VAL A 78 -6.54 -12.87 1.68
N SER A 79 -7.77 -12.49 2.01
CA SER A 79 -8.95 -13.35 1.86
C SER A 79 -9.58 -13.24 0.48
N ARG A 80 -9.59 -12.03 -0.11
CA ARG A 80 -10.18 -11.76 -1.42
C ARG A 80 -9.57 -10.55 -2.10
N ILE A 81 -9.34 -10.66 -3.41
CA ILE A 81 -8.97 -9.55 -4.27
C ILE A 81 -10.23 -8.77 -4.66
N LEU A 82 -10.22 -7.46 -4.45
CA LEU A 82 -11.32 -6.59 -4.85
C LEU A 82 -11.29 -6.34 -6.38
N PRO A 83 -12.44 -6.15 -7.04
CA PRO A 83 -12.47 -5.83 -8.47
C PRO A 83 -11.64 -4.59 -8.84
N ARG A 84 -11.55 -3.61 -7.93
CA ARG A 84 -10.69 -2.43 -8.10
C ARG A 84 -9.20 -2.76 -8.17
N THR A 85 -8.79 -3.90 -7.61
CA THR A 85 -7.40 -4.30 -7.41
C THR A 85 -6.95 -5.35 -8.41
N GLU A 86 -7.88 -6.16 -8.93
CA GLU A 86 -7.61 -7.27 -9.86
C GLU A 86 -6.89 -6.83 -11.15
N HIS A 87 -7.09 -5.58 -11.57
CA HIS A 87 -6.50 -5.03 -12.79
C HIS A 87 -5.26 -4.15 -12.54
N GLY A 88 -4.90 -3.88 -11.28
CA GLY A 88 -3.70 -3.15 -10.88
C GLY A 88 -3.46 -1.84 -11.65
N ARG A 89 -4.51 -1.18 -12.14
CA ARG A 89 -4.36 0.04 -12.95
C ARG A 89 -4.43 1.27 -12.04
N PRO A 90 -3.34 2.04 -11.93
CA PRO A 90 -3.46 3.40 -11.46
C PRO A 90 -4.30 4.18 -12.47
N PHE A 91 -5.41 4.76 -12.02
CA PHE A 91 -6.23 5.64 -12.84
C PHE A 91 -5.39 6.88 -13.19
N HIS A 92 -4.69 6.85 -14.33
CA HIS A 92 -4.48 8.03 -15.18
C HIS A 92 -4.18 7.64 -16.63
N SER A 93 -4.99 8.23 -17.52
CA SER A 93 -4.99 8.27 -18.99
C SER A 93 -5.54 7.07 -19.79
N SER A 94 -6.77 7.29 -20.28
CA SER A 94 -7.34 6.79 -21.55
C SER A 94 -7.74 5.31 -21.65
N ILE A 95 -8.88 4.97 -21.05
CA ILE A 95 -9.74 3.91 -21.61
C ILE A 95 -10.38 4.49 -22.88
N ARG A 96 -9.72 4.33 -24.03
CA ARG A 96 -10.46 4.16 -25.28
C ARG A 96 -10.91 2.71 -25.32
N SER A 97 -12.23 2.55 -25.48
CA SER A 97 -12.98 1.34 -25.78
C SER A 97 -12.16 0.24 -26.47
N ILE A 98 -12.09 -0.93 -25.83
CA ILE A 98 -11.73 -2.20 -26.48
C ILE A 98 -12.83 -3.26 -26.31
N TYR A 99 -14.06 -2.84 -25.98
CA TYR A 99 -15.20 -3.73 -25.83
C TYR A 99 -16.24 -3.62 -26.96
N SER A 100 -15.85 -3.15 -28.16
CA SER A 100 -16.78 -3.05 -29.29
C SER A 100 -16.36 -3.72 -30.60
N ASP A 101 -15.40 -4.66 -30.60
CA ASP A 101 -14.97 -5.25 -31.88
C ASP A 101 -14.64 -6.75 -31.82
N SER A 102 -15.60 -7.55 -31.34
CA SER A 102 -15.48 -9.03 -31.39
C SER A 102 -16.82 -9.75 -31.57
N ARG A 103 -17.81 -9.15 -32.24
CA ARG A 103 -19.04 -9.84 -32.66
C ARG A 103 -19.47 -9.48 -34.07
N GLN A 104 -18.62 -9.77 -35.06
CA GLN A 104 -19.07 -10.07 -36.42
C GLN A 104 -18.04 -11.01 -37.07
N LEU A 105 -18.12 -12.31 -36.77
CA LEU A 105 -17.60 -13.39 -37.62
C LEU A 105 -18.28 -14.69 -37.14
N ILE A 106 -19.57 -14.82 -37.42
CA ILE A 106 -20.26 -16.06 -37.83
C ILE A 106 -21.41 -15.62 -38.73
#